data_AF-A0A8S4R4T8-F1
#
_entry.id   AF-A0A8S4R4T8-F1
#
_cell.length_a   1.000
_cell.length_b   1.000
_cell.length_c   1.000
_cell.angle_alpha   90.00
_cell.angle_beta   90.00
_cell.angle_gamma   90.00
#
_symmetry.space_group_name_H-M   'P 1'
#
loop_
_entity.id
_entity.type
_entity.pdbx_description
1 polymer ?
#
loop_
_entity_poly.entity_id
_entity_poly.type
_entity_poly.pdbx_seq_one_letter_code
_entity_poly.pdbx_strand_id
1 'polypeptide(L)'
;PRVIEHIYWTEGLIKTFRDNYAKDATLDLQYMCSAKGFLRHYPAALWPSMYKLNVGGEELYDCRLRPWYVSASGAPRDVLILVDASGSMSNSSNLVVAEQFTLALLSALTDDDQVNVLRFNVLVESPIPCFNETLVP
;
A
#
# COMPACT_ATOMS: atom_id res chain seq x y z
N PRO A 1 12.68 9.92 -11.80
CA PRO A 1 13.66 9.29 -10.85
C PRO A 1 14.61 8.35 -11.60
N ARG A 2 15.89 8.30 -11.22
CA ARG A 2 16.88 7.43 -11.88
C ARG A 2 16.77 6.01 -11.33
N VAL A 3 16.04 5.13 -12.03
CA VAL A 3 15.77 3.73 -11.60
C VAL A 3 16.92 2.78 -11.97
N ILE A 4 17.65 3.10 -13.05
CA ILE A 4 18.69 2.26 -13.65
C ILE A 4 19.78 1.83 -12.64
N GLU A 5 20.27 2.77 -11.83
CA GLU A 5 21.28 2.48 -10.80
C GLU A 5 20.76 1.43 -9.79
N HIS A 6 19.46 1.49 -9.49
CA HIS A 6 18.84 0.52 -8.60
C HIS A 6 18.62 -0.85 -9.24
N ILE A 7 18.38 -0.90 -10.55
CA ILE A 7 18.32 -2.15 -11.28
C ILE A 7 19.68 -2.85 -11.25
N TYR A 8 20.77 -2.12 -11.49
CA TYR A 8 22.12 -2.68 -11.49
C TYR A 8 22.57 -3.20 -10.12
N TRP A 9 22.40 -2.43 -9.04
CA TRP A 9 22.83 -2.95 -7.73
C TRP A 9 22.04 -4.22 -7.33
N THR A 10 20.75 -4.29 -7.67
CA THR A 10 19.90 -5.46 -7.34
C THR A 10 20.25 -6.71 -8.14
N GLU A 11 21.10 -6.64 -9.18
CA GLU A 11 21.58 -7.83 -9.89
C GLU A 11 22.37 -8.77 -8.98
N GLY A 12 23.03 -8.22 -7.95
CA GLY A 12 23.73 -9.02 -6.94
C GLY A 12 22.81 -10.01 -6.20
N LEU A 13 21.51 -9.73 -6.11
CA LEU A 13 20.52 -10.61 -5.47
C LEU A 13 20.23 -11.88 -6.29
N ILE A 14 20.47 -11.86 -7.61
CA ILE A 14 20.14 -12.98 -8.50
C ILE A 14 20.93 -14.24 -8.11
N LYS A 15 22.20 -14.08 -7.72
CA LYS A 15 23.02 -15.21 -7.27
C LYS A 15 22.40 -15.86 -6.04
N THR A 16 22.05 -15.06 -5.03
CA THR A 16 21.41 -15.55 -3.80
C THR A 16 20.09 -16.24 -4.09
N PHE A 17 19.25 -15.69 -4.97
CA PHE A 17 17.98 -16.32 -5.34
C PHE A 17 18.16 -17.69 -5.99
N ARG A 18 19.15 -17.82 -6.89
CA ARG A 18 19.50 -19.11 -7.50
C ARG A 18 20.02 -20.11 -6.48
N ASP A 19 20.91 -19.67 -5.60
CA ASP A 19 21.50 -20.52 -4.56
C ASP A 19 20.42 -21.05 -3.59
N ASN A 20 19.47 -20.18 -3.18
CA ASN A 20 18.33 -20.57 -2.36
C ASN A 20 17.45 -21.62 -3.05
N TYR A 21 17.11 -21.39 -4.31
CA TYR A 21 16.27 -22.31 -5.08
C TYR A 21 16.95 -23.65 -5.37
N ALA A 22 18.27 -23.64 -5.59
CA ALA A 22 19.05 -24.86 -5.75
C ALA A 22 19.13 -25.68 -4.45
N LYS A 23 19.10 -24.99 -3.30
CA LYS A 23 19.13 -25.62 -1.98
C LYS A 23 17.76 -26.18 -1.57
N ASP A 24 16.69 -25.50 -1.96
CA ASP A 24 15.32 -25.92 -1.73
C ASP A 24 14.44 -25.63 -2.95
N ALA A 25 14.14 -26.67 -3.72
CA ALA A 25 13.32 -26.60 -4.92
C ALA A 25 11.81 -26.48 -4.61
N THR A 26 11.41 -26.56 -3.34
CA THR A 26 10.02 -26.35 -2.92
C THR A 26 9.69 -24.88 -2.64
N LEU A 27 10.70 -23.99 -2.69
CA LEU A 27 10.49 -22.55 -2.62
C LEU A 27 9.63 -22.06 -3.79
N ASP A 28 8.58 -21.31 -3.47
CA ASP A 28 7.70 -20.66 -4.45
C ASP A 28 8.42 -19.46 -5.12
N LEU A 29 8.08 -18.24 -4.70
CA LEU A 29 8.56 -16.99 -5.27
C LEU A 29 9.49 -16.29 -4.30
N GLN A 30 10.69 -15.96 -4.78
CA GLN A 30 11.58 -15.03 -4.10
C GLN A 30 11.44 -13.66 -4.75
N TYR A 31 11.24 -12.60 -3.95
CA TYR A 31 11.01 -11.27 -4.49
C TYR A 31 11.58 -10.17 -3.60
N MET A 32 11.87 -9.03 -4.23
CA MET A 32 12.34 -7.80 -3.61
C MET A 32 11.62 -6.63 -4.26
N CYS A 33 10.93 -5.83 -3.46
CA CYS A 33 10.41 -4.54 -3.89
C CYS A 33 11.38 -3.44 -3.46
N SER A 34 11.78 -2.61 -4.43
CA SER A 34 12.58 -1.43 -4.15
C SER A 34 11.70 -0.28 -3.69
N ALA A 35 12.21 0.56 -2.79
CA ALA A 35 11.59 1.84 -2.44
C ALA A 35 11.38 2.75 -3.68
N LYS A 36 12.10 2.49 -4.79
CA LYS A 36 11.89 3.15 -6.09
C LYS A 36 10.67 2.64 -6.88
N GLY A 37 9.97 1.60 -6.39
CA GLY A 37 8.72 1.10 -6.95
C GLY A 37 8.85 0.00 -8.00
N PHE A 38 10.06 -0.53 -8.26
CA PHE A 38 10.21 -1.71 -9.11
C PHE A 38 10.31 -2.98 -8.26
N LEU A 39 9.82 -4.07 -8.83
CA LEU A 39 9.88 -5.40 -8.26
C LEU A 39 10.90 -6.24 -9.03
N ARG A 40 11.72 -7.01 -8.31
CA ARG A 40 12.55 -8.07 -8.86
C ARG A 40 12.12 -9.38 -8.22
N HIS A 41 11.90 -10.42 -9.03
CA HIS A 41 11.49 -11.73 -8.54
C HIS A 41 12.24 -12.87 -9.24
N TYR A 42 12.24 -14.04 -8.61
CA TYR A 42 12.84 -15.28 -9.09
C TYR A 42 11.97 -16.48 -8.69
N PRO A 43 11.74 -17.46 -9.58
CA PRO A 43 12.19 -17.50 -10.97
C PRO A 43 11.49 -16.43 -11.84
N ALA A 44 12.13 -16.06 -12.95
CA ALA A 44 11.55 -15.09 -13.87
C ALA A 44 10.27 -15.67 -14.51
N ALA A 45 9.20 -14.90 -14.48
CA ALA A 45 7.95 -15.24 -15.15
C ALA A 45 7.29 -13.98 -15.71
N LEU A 46 6.42 -14.16 -16.70
CA LEU A 46 5.68 -13.06 -17.28
C LEU A 46 4.68 -12.51 -16.26
N TRP A 47 4.47 -11.21 -16.29
CA TRP A 47 3.54 -10.52 -15.38
C TRP A 47 2.12 -11.12 -15.37
N PRO A 48 1.53 -11.48 -16.53
CA PRO A 48 0.18 -12.09 -16.57
C PRO A 48 0.13 -13.45 -15.90
N SER A 49 1.17 -14.26 -16.08
CA SER A 49 1.26 -15.59 -15.47
C SER A 49 1.40 -15.52 -13.95
N MET A 50 2.09 -14.50 -13.43
CA MET A 50 2.43 -14.42 -12.02
C MET A 50 1.35 -13.75 -11.17
N TYR A 51 0.82 -12.63 -11.64
CA TYR A 51 -0.10 -11.81 -10.85
C TYR A 51 -1.55 -11.94 -11.32
N LYS A 52 -1.81 -12.77 -12.34
CA LYS A 52 -3.12 -12.85 -13.03
C LYS A 52 -3.63 -11.48 -13.49
N LEU A 53 -2.70 -10.54 -13.72
CA LEU A 53 -3.00 -9.19 -14.16
C LEU A 53 -3.21 -9.21 -15.67
N ASN A 54 -4.37 -8.73 -16.11
CA ASN A 54 -4.61 -8.51 -17.53
C ASN A 54 -3.83 -7.27 -17.96
N VAL A 55 -2.77 -7.43 -18.74
CA VAL A 55 -1.95 -6.30 -19.27
C VAL A 55 -2.75 -5.37 -20.20
N GLY A 56 -3.99 -5.76 -20.57
CA GLY A 56 -4.91 -4.92 -21.31
C GLY A 56 -5.80 -4.01 -20.45
N GLY A 57 -5.83 -4.22 -19.13
CA GLY A 57 -6.50 -3.36 -18.16
C GLY A 57 -5.48 -2.49 -17.42
N GLU A 58 -5.87 -1.28 -17.04
CA GLU A 58 -5.06 -0.28 -16.33
C GLU A 58 -4.67 -0.69 -14.88
N GLU A 59 -4.39 -1.96 -14.63
CA GLU A 59 -4.00 -2.44 -13.31
C GLU A 59 -2.50 -2.13 -13.07
N LEU A 60 -2.26 -0.90 -12.61
CA LEU A 60 -0.97 -0.42 -12.13
C LEU A 60 -0.57 -1.20 -10.86
N TYR A 61 0.20 -2.27 -11.03
CA TYR A 61 0.81 -2.93 -9.88
C TYR A 61 1.97 -2.10 -9.33
N ASP A 62 1.81 -1.62 -8.10
CA ASP A 62 2.89 -1.06 -7.28
C ASP A 62 3.19 -1.98 -6.10
N CYS A 63 4.43 -2.47 -6.05
CA CYS A 63 4.88 -3.39 -5.01
C CYS A 63 4.93 -2.74 -3.62
N ARG A 64 5.05 -1.40 -3.53
CA ARG A 64 5.15 -0.65 -2.27
C ARG A 64 3.83 -0.52 -1.56
N LEU A 65 2.72 -0.69 -2.29
CA LEU A 65 1.36 -0.64 -1.77
C LEU A 65 0.86 -2.04 -1.38
N ARG A 66 1.70 -3.08 -1.48
CA ARG A 66 1.27 -4.44 -1.14
C ARG A 66 1.34 -4.64 0.39
N PRO A 67 0.37 -5.33 1.00
CA PRO A 67 0.35 -5.54 2.44
C PRO A 67 1.66 -6.09 3.01
N TRP A 68 2.28 -7.07 2.32
CA TRP A 68 3.57 -7.65 2.73
C TRP A 68 4.72 -6.64 2.78
N TYR A 69 4.69 -5.61 1.92
CA TYR A 69 5.72 -4.57 1.90
C TYR A 69 5.43 -3.54 2.99
N VAL A 70 4.17 -3.14 3.14
CA VAL A 70 3.74 -2.16 4.14
C VAL A 70 4.01 -2.68 5.55
N SER A 71 3.63 -3.93 5.85
CA SER A 71 3.86 -4.56 7.16
C SER A 71 5.34 -4.77 7.47
N ALA A 72 6.18 -5.02 6.45
CA ALA A 72 7.63 -5.14 6.64
C ALA A 72 8.34 -3.77 6.75
N SER A 73 7.70 -2.68 6.30
CA SER A 73 8.29 -1.34 6.24
C SER A 73 8.26 -0.61 7.58
N GLY A 74 7.38 -0.99 8.51
CA GLY A 74 7.32 -0.36 9.83
C GLY A 74 6.43 -1.11 10.82
N ALA A 75 6.41 -0.61 12.05
CA ALA A 75 5.51 -1.10 13.09
C ALA A 75 4.05 -0.69 12.80
N PRO A 76 3.06 -1.41 13.38
CA PRO A 76 1.67 -1.01 13.37
C PRO A 76 1.46 0.42 13.87
N ARG A 77 0.44 1.10 13.34
CA ARG A 77 0.21 2.53 13.55
C ARG A 77 -1.21 2.81 13.99
N ASP A 78 -1.34 3.80 14.88
CA ASP A 78 -2.61 4.37 15.30
C ASP A 78 -2.85 5.68 14.54
N VAL A 79 -3.89 5.74 13.71
CA VAL A 79 -4.15 6.86 12.79
C VAL A 79 -5.50 7.51 13.08
N LEU A 80 -5.51 8.81 13.34
CA LEU A 80 -6.74 9.61 13.42
C LEU A 80 -6.87 10.51 12.19
N ILE A 81 -7.89 10.26 11.38
CA ILE A 81 -8.21 11.07 10.19
C ILE A 81 -9.24 12.13 10.58
N LEU A 82 -8.87 13.41 10.46
CA LEU A 82 -9.76 14.54 10.70
C LEU A 82 -10.19 15.17 9.38
N VAL A 83 -11.48 15.07 9.06
CA VAL A 83 -12.07 15.58 7.82
C VAL A 83 -12.79 16.91 8.09
N ASP A 84 -12.37 17.97 7.41
CA ASP A 84 -13.05 19.27 7.51
C ASP A 84 -14.48 19.20 6.95
N ALA A 85 -15.45 19.66 7.73
CA ALA A 85 -16.86 19.77 7.40
C ALA A 85 -17.38 21.23 7.41
N SER A 86 -16.46 22.19 7.25
CA SER A 86 -16.75 23.61 7.10
C SER A 86 -17.56 23.92 5.82
N GLY A 87 -18.13 25.12 5.76
CA GLY A 87 -18.93 25.56 4.61
C GLY A 87 -18.18 25.53 3.27
N SER A 88 -16.86 25.70 3.26
CA SER A 88 -16.02 25.61 2.04
C SER A 88 -15.91 24.18 1.47
N MET A 89 -16.21 23.17 2.27
CA MET A 89 -16.24 21.78 1.83
C MET A 89 -17.60 21.43 1.21
N SER A 90 -18.68 22.11 1.62
CA SER A 90 -20.03 21.79 1.17
C SER A 90 -20.23 21.98 -0.33
N ASN A 91 -20.68 20.92 -1.02
CA ASN A 91 -20.96 20.89 -2.46
C ASN A 91 -19.77 21.39 -3.33
N SER A 92 -18.55 21.14 -2.87
CA SER A 92 -17.33 21.52 -3.57
C SER A 92 -16.51 20.30 -3.98
N SER A 93 -15.60 20.49 -4.95
CA SER A 93 -14.62 19.46 -5.32
C SER A 93 -13.74 19.05 -4.15
N ASN A 94 -13.58 19.91 -3.13
CA ASN A 94 -12.72 19.63 -1.99
C ASN A 94 -13.30 18.51 -1.12
N LEU A 95 -14.63 18.43 -0.96
CA LEU A 95 -15.26 17.32 -0.26
C LEU A 95 -15.05 16.01 -0.99
N VAL A 96 -15.26 15.99 -2.31
CA VAL A 96 -15.04 14.79 -3.14
C VAL A 96 -13.58 14.33 -3.04
N VAL A 97 -12.63 15.25 -3.12
CA VAL A 97 -11.20 14.95 -2.97
C VAL A 97 -10.88 14.44 -1.57
N ALA A 98 -11.45 15.03 -0.51
CA ALA A 98 -11.24 14.60 0.86
C ALA A 98 -11.80 13.18 1.11
N GLU A 99 -12.98 12.86 0.59
CA GLU A 99 -13.57 11.53 0.65
C GLU A 99 -12.69 10.50 -0.08
N GLN A 100 -12.29 10.81 -1.31
CA GLN A 100 -11.45 9.92 -2.11
C GLN A 100 -10.06 9.72 -1.50
N PHE A 101 -9.48 10.76 -0.90
CA PHE A 101 -8.23 10.67 -0.16
C PHE A 101 -8.38 9.85 1.12
N THR A 102 -9.48 10.01 1.86
CA THR A 102 -9.78 9.21 3.06
C THR A 102 -9.88 7.73 2.69
N LEU A 103 -10.58 7.39 1.61
CA LEU A 103 -10.65 6.01 1.11
C LEU A 103 -9.28 5.47 0.69
N ALA A 104 -8.46 6.29 0.04
CA ALA A 104 -7.10 5.89 -0.35
C ALA A 104 -6.18 5.65 0.86
N LEU A 105 -6.30 6.45 1.92
CA LEU A 105 -5.60 6.25 3.19
C LEU A 105 -6.05 4.95 3.87
N LEU A 106 -7.36 4.72 3.98
CA LEU A 106 -7.91 3.50 4.56
C LEU A 106 -7.44 2.26 3.79
N SER A 107 -7.35 2.33 2.46
CA SER A 107 -6.84 1.24 1.62
C SER A 107 -5.34 0.98 1.76
N ALA A 108 -4.59 1.89 2.39
CA ALA A 108 -3.15 1.76 2.62
C ALA A 108 -2.79 1.22 4.01
N LEU A 109 -3.78 1.15 4.91
CA LEU A 109 -3.62 0.54 6.23
C LEU A 109 -3.67 -0.99 6.13
N THR A 110 -3.08 -1.64 7.12
CA THR A 110 -3.02 -3.10 7.27
C THR A 110 -3.87 -3.54 8.45
N ASP A 111 -4.15 -4.85 8.56
CA ASP A 111 -4.99 -5.41 9.63
C ASP A 111 -4.43 -5.19 11.05
N ASP A 112 -3.14 -4.86 11.17
CA ASP A 112 -2.50 -4.55 12.45
C ASP A 112 -2.62 -3.06 12.84
N ASP A 113 -2.96 -2.18 11.89
CA ASP A 113 -3.10 -0.74 12.13
C ASP A 113 -4.46 -0.45 12.78
N GLN A 114 -4.54 0.64 13.55
CA GLN A 114 -5.82 1.12 14.10
C GLN A 114 -6.15 2.49 13.53
N VAL A 115 -7.42 2.73 13.23
CA VAL A 115 -7.90 3.96 12.61
C VAL A 115 -9.21 4.47 13.19
N ASN A 116 -9.39 5.78 13.19
CA ASN A 116 -10.71 6.40 13.31
C ASN A 116 -10.80 7.61 12.38
N VAL A 117 -12.01 7.89 11.90
CA VAL A 117 -12.31 9.02 11.02
C VAL A 117 -13.31 9.91 11.72
N LEU A 118 -12.95 11.16 11.98
CA LEU A 118 -13.83 12.16 12.59
C LEU A 118 -14.02 13.33 11.64
N ARG A 119 -15.23 13.91 11.64
CA ARG A 119 -15.54 15.14 10.92
C ARG A 119 -15.54 16.30 11.91
N PHE A 120 -15.00 17.44 11.51
CA PHE A 120 -14.96 18.62 12.38
C PHE A 120 -15.42 19.89 11.67
N ASN A 121 -16.09 20.77 12.42
CA ASN A 121 -16.24 22.18 12.07
C ASN A 121 -16.16 23.04 13.34
N VAL A 122 -17.30 23.35 13.97
CA VAL A 122 -17.44 23.89 15.33
C VAL A 122 -17.42 22.76 16.36
N LEU A 123 -17.99 21.60 16.04
CA LEU A 123 -17.98 20.39 16.85
C LEU A 123 -17.26 19.26 16.11
N VAL A 124 -16.81 18.27 16.87
CA VAL A 124 -16.23 17.03 16.33
C VAL A 124 -17.29 15.94 16.42
N GLU A 125 -17.55 15.29 15.29
CA GLU A 125 -18.56 14.24 15.17
C GLU A 125 -17.96 13.02 14.46
N SER A 126 -18.20 11.83 15.02
CA SER A 126 -17.90 10.60 14.30
C SER A 126 -18.98 10.34 13.23
N PRO A 127 -18.61 10.10 11.96
CA PRO A 127 -19.55 9.67 10.93
C PRO A 127 -20.27 8.36 11.29
N ILE A 128 -19.64 7.53 12.12
CA ILE A 128 -20.15 6.24 12.56
C ILE A 128 -20.29 6.27 14.09
N PRO A 129 -21.52 6.29 14.63
CA PRO A 129 -21.74 6.45 16.07
C PRO A 129 -21.07 5.38 16.93
N CYS A 130 -20.95 4.13 16.43
CA CYS A 130 -20.35 3.03 17.20
C CYS A 130 -18.82 3.13 17.33
N PHE A 131 -18.16 4.00 16.56
CA PHE A 131 -16.71 4.21 16.62
C PHE A 131 -16.32 5.52 17.31
N ASN A 132 -17.27 6.15 18.02
CA ASN A 132 -16.98 7.37 18.74
C ASN A 132 -15.95 7.09 19.85
N GLU A 133 -14.90 7.92 19.93
CA GLU A 133 -13.81 7.81 20.91
C GLU A 133 -12.96 6.52 20.87
N THR A 134 -13.15 5.65 19.86
CA THR A 134 -12.41 4.39 19.73
C THR A 134 -11.67 4.31 18.40
N LEU A 135 -10.39 3.93 18.42
CA LEU A 135 -9.72 3.47 17.21
C LEU A 135 -10.18 2.03 16.92
N VAL A 136 -10.41 1.73 15.65
CA VAL A 136 -10.81 0.40 15.18
C VAL A 136 -9.76 -0.19 14.26
N PRO A 137 -9.56 -1.52 14.24
CA PRO A 137 -8.76 -2.18 13.21
C PRO A 137 -9.33 -1.92 11.81
#